data_AF-A0A6N4E315-F1
#
_entry.id   AF-A0A6N4E315-F1
#
_cell.length_a   1.000
_cell.length_b   1.000
_cell.length_c   1.000
_cell.angle_alpha   90.00
_cell.angle_beta   90.00
_cell.angle_gamma   90.00
#
_symmetry.space_group_name_H-M   'P 1'
#
loop_
_entity.id
_entity.type
_entity.pdbx_description
1 polymer ?
#
loop_
_entity_poly.entity_id
_entity_poly.type
_entity_poly.pdbx_seq_one_letter_code
_entity_poly.pdbx_strand_id
1 'polypeptide(L)'
;MSPTEAEWLARHPVIRLAPDPEFRPIEYFDSQGRYRGLASDYAALAEQRLGIRFQIQHLADWNRVLESTKAGDTDKSVATS
;
A
#
# COMPACT_ATOMS: atom_id res chain seq x y z
N MET A 1 -13.81 0.42 -16.27
CA MET A 1 -13.92 1.23 -15.05
C MET A 1 -15.35 1.70 -14.95
N SER A 2 -16.02 1.39 -13.85
CA SER A 2 -17.37 1.89 -13.57
C SER A 2 -17.34 3.37 -13.17
N PRO A 3 -18.47 4.09 -13.28
CA PRO A 3 -18.55 5.49 -12.83
C PRO A 3 -18.15 5.67 -11.36
N THR A 4 -18.58 4.75 -10.49
CA THR A 4 -18.28 4.79 -9.05
C THR A 4 -16.78 4.62 -8.75
N GLU A 5 -16.10 3.71 -9.47
CA GLU A 5 -14.65 3.53 -9.33
C GLU A 5 -13.88 4.75 -9.84
N ALA A 6 -14.33 5.35 -10.94
CA ALA A 6 -13.73 6.55 -11.50
C ALA A 6 -13.79 7.73 -10.52
N GLU A 7 -14.96 7.96 -9.91
CA GLU A 7 -15.14 8.97 -8.87
C GLU A 7 -14.34 8.67 -7.60
N TRP A 8 -14.21 7.41 -7.24
CA TRP A 8 -13.37 7.02 -6.11
C TRP A 8 -11.90 7.35 -6.38
N LEU A 9 -11.38 6.98 -7.56
CA LEU A 9 -10.00 7.27 -7.96
C LEU A 9 -9.74 8.78 -8.05
N ALA A 10 -10.69 9.56 -8.58
CA ALA A 10 -10.60 11.01 -8.64
C ALA A 10 -10.50 11.66 -7.24
N ARG A 11 -11.14 11.05 -6.23
CA ARG A 11 -11.06 11.50 -4.82
C ARG A 11 -9.84 10.97 -4.07
N HIS A 12 -9.16 9.96 -4.59
CA HIS A 12 -8.01 9.30 -3.95
C HIS A 12 -6.80 9.27 -4.89
N PRO A 13 -6.22 10.44 -5.23
CA PRO A 13 -5.07 10.52 -6.13
C PRO A 13 -3.82 9.85 -5.55
N VAL A 14 -3.80 9.58 -4.24
CA VAL A 14 -2.75 8.83 -3.54
C VAL A 14 -3.37 7.63 -2.84
N ILE A 15 -2.94 6.43 -3.22
CA ILE A 15 -3.37 5.16 -2.64
C ILE A 15 -2.23 4.59 -1.81
N ARG A 16 -2.49 4.20 -0.56
CA ARG A 16 -1.48 3.55 0.28
C ARG A 16 -1.40 2.08 -0.09
N LEU A 17 -0.21 1.58 -0.37
CA LEU A 17 0.05 0.18 -0.68
C LEU A 17 1.02 -0.37 0.37
N ALA A 18 0.68 -1.48 1.03
CA ALA A 18 1.52 -2.15 2.01
C ALA A 18 1.89 -3.54 1.48
N PRO A 19 3.04 -3.69 0.79
CA PRO A 19 3.46 -4.96 0.21
C PRO A 19 3.88 -5.97 1.28
N ASP A 20 3.62 -7.25 1.04
CA ASP A 20 4.21 -8.34 1.83
C ASP A 20 5.69 -8.50 1.44
N PRO A 21 6.67 -8.20 2.33
CA PRO A 21 8.08 -8.27 1.99
C PRO A 21 8.61 -9.70 1.75
N GLU A 22 7.88 -10.73 2.20
CA GLU A 22 8.33 -12.12 2.15
C GLU A 22 7.90 -12.83 0.86
N PHE A 23 7.01 -12.23 0.06
CA PHE A 23 6.40 -12.89 -1.09
C PHE A 23 7.20 -12.70 -2.40
N ARG A 24 8.46 -13.13 -2.36
CA ARG A 24 9.33 -13.17 -3.56
C ARG A 24 8.85 -14.21 -4.58
N PRO A 25 9.05 -13.95 -5.89
CA PRO A 25 9.59 -12.73 -6.50
C PRO A 25 8.51 -11.66 -6.82
N ILE A 26 7.30 -11.82 -6.30
CA ILE A 26 6.13 -11.02 -6.69
C ILE A 26 6.16 -9.65 -6.04
N GLU A 27 6.38 -9.59 -4.73
CA GLU A 27 6.53 -8.35 -3.96
C GLU A 27 7.60 -8.55 -2.89
N TYR A 28 8.56 -7.62 -2.83
CA TYR A 28 9.61 -7.61 -1.83
C TYR A 28 10.28 -6.23 -1.77
N PHE A 29 11.15 -6.03 -0.78
CA PHE A 29 12.03 -4.87 -0.72
C PHE A 29 13.47 -5.29 -1.00
N ASP A 30 14.17 -4.52 -1.84
CA ASP A 30 15.60 -4.73 -2.08
C ASP A 30 16.46 -4.28 -0.88
N SER A 31 17.78 -4.47 -0.96
CA SER A 31 18.72 -4.09 0.10
C SER A 31 18.75 -2.58 0.40
N GLN A 32 18.18 -1.76 -0.48
CA GLN A 32 18.05 -0.31 -0.29
C GLN A 32 16.65 0.07 0.24
N GLY A 33 15.81 -0.91 0.57
CA GLY A 33 14.45 -0.68 1.05
C GLY A 33 13.47 -0.24 -0.03
N ARG A 34 13.80 -0.43 -1.33
CA ARG A 34 12.89 -0.07 -2.42
C ARG A 34 11.97 -1.23 -2.73
N TYR A 35 10.69 -0.91 -2.96
CA TYR A 35 9.71 -1.89 -3.40
C TYR A 35 10.04 -2.42 -4.79
N ARG A 36 10.11 -3.75 -4.92
CA ARG A 36 10.51 -4.49 -6.11
C ARG A 36 9.63 -5.72 -6.29
N GLY A 37 9.73 -6.29 -7.49
CA GLY A 37 9.02 -7.49 -7.90
C GLY A 37 7.95 -7.18 -8.94
N LEU A 38 7.31 -8.24 -9.41
CA LEU A 38 6.30 -8.15 -10.46
C LEU A 38 5.19 -7.15 -10.10
N ALA A 39 4.73 -7.18 -8.84
CA ALA A 39 3.67 -6.31 -8.36
C ALA A 39 4.10 -4.82 -8.34
N SER A 40 5.39 -4.51 -8.18
CA SER A 40 5.91 -3.14 -8.30
C SER A 40 5.82 -2.60 -9.74
N ASP A 41 6.03 -3.45 -10.74
CA ASP A 41 5.94 -3.07 -12.15
C ASP A 41 4.48 -2.80 -12.54
N TYR A 42 3.54 -3.63 -12.06
CA TYR A 42 2.11 -3.39 -12.26
C TYR A 42 1.61 -2.14 -11.54
N ALA A 43 2.12 -1.85 -10.34
CA ALA A 43 1.79 -0.62 -9.63
C ALA A 43 2.21 0.62 -10.45
N ALA A 44 3.43 0.63 -10.99
CA ALA A 44 3.90 1.71 -11.85
C ALA A 44 3.04 1.88 -13.12
N LEU A 45 2.63 0.77 -13.74
CA LEU A 45 1.73 0.83 -14.90
C LEU A 45 0.35 1.40 -14.53
N ALA A 46 -0.18 1.05 -13.36
CA ALA A 46 -1.45 1.57 -12.87
C ALA A 46 -1.38 3.08 -12.56
N GLU A 47 -0.28 3.56 -11.97
CA GLU A 47 -0.05 5.02 -11.79
C GLU A 47 -0.13 5.76 -13.13
N GLN A 48 0.59 5.26 -14.15
CA GLN A 48 0.62 5.88 -15.48
C GLN A 48 -0.75 5.89 -16.15
N ARG A 49 -1.51 4.80 -16.03
CA ARG A 49 -2.81 4.66 -16.72
C ARG A 49 -3.95 5.37 -16.03
N LEU A 50 -3.92 5.45 -14.70
CA LEU A 50 -5.02 5.96 -13.89
C LEU A 50 -4.75 7.37 -13.33
N GLY A 51 -3.52 7.89 -13.48
CA GLY A 51 -3.16 9.22 -12.96
C GLY A 51 -3.10 9.29 -11.44
N ILE A 52 -2.97 8.14 -10.78
CA ILE A 52 -2.83 8.02 -9.32
C ILE A 52 -1.35 7.86 -8.94
N ARG A 53 -1.07 7.91 -7.63
CA ARG A 53 0.22 7.52 -7.05
C ARG A 53 0.04 6.49 -5.95
N PHE A 54 0.94 5.54 -5.87
CA PHE A 54 1.06 4.65 -4.73
C PHE A 54 2.05 5.19 -3.72
N GLN A 55 1.60 5.34 -2.48
CA GLN A 55 2.46 5.55 -1.34
C GLN A 55 2.77 4.20 -0.70
N ILE A 56 3.96 3.68 -0.99
CA ILE A 56 4.40 2.40 -0.43
C ILE A 56 4.66 2.55 1.07
N GLN A 57 4.02 1.68 1.86
CA GLN A 57 4.18 1.56 3.30
C GLN A 57 4.97 0.29 3.59
N HIS A 58 6.02 0.40 4.39
CA HIS A 58 6.72 -0.78 4.87
C HIS A 58 5.95 -1.35 6.08
N LEU A 59 5.64 -2.65 6.08
CA LEU A 59 4.88 -3.29 7.18
C LEU A 59 5.56 -3.10 8.56
N ALA A 60 6.89 -3.08 8.61
CA ALA A 60 7.61 -2.78 9.85
C ALA A 60 7.33 -1.35 10.36
N ASP A 61 7.06 -0.41 9.46
CA ASP A 61 6.67 0.95 9.81
C ASP A 61 5.21 0.99 10.27
N TRP A 62 4.33 0.17 9.70
CA TRP A 62 2.93 0.07 10.14
C TRP A 62 2.80 -0.48 11.57
N ASN A 63 3.58 -1.51 11.93
CA ASN A 63 3.60 -2.01 13.31
C ASN A 63 4.09 -0.93 14.29
N ARG A 64 5.11 -0.13 13.93
CA ARG A 64 5.51 1.05 14.73
C ARG A 64 4.44 2.13 14.80
N VAL A 65 3.71 2.37 13.70
CA VAL A 65 2.59 3.32 13.69
C VAL A 65 1.47 2.81 14.61
N LEU A 66 1.12 1.52 14.58
CA LEU A 66 0.15 0.93 15.51
C LEU A 66 0.62 0.94 16.96
N GLU A 67 1.91 0.71 17.21
CA GLU A 67 2.51 0.83 18.55
C GLU A 67 2.52 2.27 19.08
N SER A 68 2.72 3.27 18.20
CA SER A 68 2.66 4.69 18.57
C SER A 68 1.22 5.22 18.68
N THR A 69 0.26 4.66 17.95
CA THR A 69 -1.18 4.98 18.08
C THR A 69 -1.81 4.32 19.33
N LYS A 70 -1.23 3.23 19.85
CA LYS A 70 -1.60 2.70 21.19
C LYS A 70 -1.36 3.69 22.34
N ALA A 71 -0.65 4.80 22.10
CA ALA A 71 -0.54 5.92 23.05
C ALA A 71 -1.82 6.81 23.13
N GLY A 72 -2.86 6.53 22.33
CA GLY A 72 -4.21 7.02 22.58
C GLY A 72 -4.87 7.70 21.37
N ASP A 73 -5.38 6.91 20.41
CA ASP A 73 -6.73 7.08 19.87
C ASP A 73 -7.13 5.88 18.96
N THR A 74 -8.13 5.10 19.40
CA THR A 74 -9.27 4.40 18.71
C THR A 74 -9.15 4.09 17.18
N ASP A 75 -9.63 2.99 16.55
CA ASP A 75 -10.61 1.93 16.82
C ASP A 75 -10.46 0.76 15.78
N LYS A 76 -10.85 -0.47 16.16
CA LYS A 76 -11.07 -1.72 15.39
C LYS A 76 -10.01 -2.27 14.40
N SER A 77 -9.35 -3.36 14.80
CA SER A 77 -8.79 -4.37 13.89
C SER A 77 -9.62 -5.65 13.95
N VAL A 78 -10.31 -5.99 12.85
CA VAL A 78 -10.91 -7.33 12.66
C VAL A 78 -9.85 -8.18 11.98
N ALA A 79 -9.29 -9.15 12.71
CA ALA A 79 -8.45 -10.20 12.15
C ALA A 79 -9.26 -11.50 12.16
N THR A 80 -9.66 -11.97 10.99
CA THR A 80 -10.19 -13.34 10.82
C THR A 80 -9.03 -14.30 10.59
N SER A 81 -9.03 -15.36 11.40
CA SER A 81 -8.11 -16.51 11.38
C SER A 81 -8.16 -17.32 10.09
#